data_AF-A0A2M8PMN4-F1
#
_entry.id   AF-A0A2M8PMN4-F1
#
_cell.length_a   1.000
_cell.length_b   1.000
_cell.length_c   1.000
_cell.angle_alpha   90.00
_cell.angle_beta   90.00
_cell.angle_gamma   90.00
#
_symmetry.space_group_name_H-M   'P 1'
#
loop_
_entity.id
_entity.type
_entity.pdbx_description
1 polymer ?
#
loop_
_entity_poly.entity_id
_entity_poly.type
_entity_poly.pdbx_seq_one_letter_code
_entity_poly.pdbx_strand_id
1 'polypeptide(L)'
;MTSNPLPVNLRIHGDNIIECERGLNLIAESFGGTTRFVTNPPYMPRYEILNKDAIQFEVELLAGHGRWGVNLQNIFQLYGAPLREAADAIITKITEQDTEEVLVAIEFSSALPAGNNAWQRNGRALACAIAGIPYLYYTEIGGVELDENREIKAPRFPNPIVPFSYLTASQIYGVLCLPVYSASPSSSSNIRSQFSSVIGVNDAKQVIRHIIEGNLSSQSYNALVLKTMEMVR
;
A
#
# COMPACT_ATOMS: atom_id res chain seq x y z
N MET A 1 -21.81 -16.30 27.54
CA MET A 1 -20.64 -16.66 26.71
C MET A 1 -20.71 -15.80 25.47
N THR A 2 -19.98 -14.70 25.43
CA THR A 2 -19.82 -13.91 24.20
C THR A 2 -18.89 -14.68 23.29
N SER A 3 -19.43 -15.26 22.21
CA SER A 3 -18.62 -15.88 21.17
C SER A 3 -17.64 -14.83 20.63
N ASN A 4 -16.35 -15.15 20.59
CA ASN A 4 -15.41 -14.32 19.85
C ASN A 4 -15.90 -14.22 18.39
N PRO A 5 -15.89 -13.03 17.79
CA PRO A 5 -16.24 -12.90 16.38
C PRO A 5 -15.31 -13.78 15.54
N LEU A 6 -15.85 -14.37 14.47
CA LEU A 6 -15.06 -15.16 13.53
C LEU A 6 -13.98 -14.26 12.90
N PRO A 7 -12.79 -14.83 12.60
CA PRO A 7 -11.74 -14.07 11.95
C PRO A 7 -12.17 -13.62 10.55
N VAL A 8 -11.70 -12.44 10.14
CA VAL A 8 -11.94 -11.93 8.79
C VAL A 8 -10.97 -12.60 7.82
N ASN A 9 -11.49 -13.17 6.74
CA ASN A 9 -10.69 -13.80 5.70
C ASN A 9 -10.22 -12.76 4.68
N LEU A 10 -8.91 -12.60 4.56
CA LEU A 10 -8.27 -11.70 3.61
C LEU A 10 -7.42 -12.49 2.61
N ARG A 11 -7.24 -11.93 1.42
CA ARG A 11 -6.24 -12.39 0.46
C ARG A 11 -5.35 -11.24 0.04
N ILE A 12 -4.10 -11.55 -0.24
CA ILE A 12 -3.14 -10.60 -0.78
C ILE A 12 -2.65 -11.12 -2.11
N HIS A 13 -3.08 -10.45 -3.18
CA HIS A 13 -2.64 -10.72 -4.54
C HIS A 13 -1.43 -9.84 -4.83
N GLY A 14 -0.25 -10.45 -4.86
CA GLY A 14 1.00 -9.73 -5.10
C GLY A 14 1.64 -10.12 -6.43
N ASP A 15 2.44 -9.21 -6.98
CA ASP A 15 3.24 -9.51 -8.18
C ASP A 15 4.21 -10.68 -7.90
N ASN A 16 4.77 -10.71 -6.69
CA ASN A 16 5.57 -11.81 -6.17
C ASN A 16 5.33 -12.00 -4.66
N ILE A 17 5.91 -13.07 -4.09
CA ILE A 17 5.68 -13.43 -2.68
C ILE A 17 6.18 -12.37 -1.68
N ILE A 18 7.24 -11.64 -2.01
CA ILE A 18 7.78 -10.59 -1.14
C ILE A 18 6.79 -9.43 -1.01
N GLU A 19 6.12 -9.05 -2.11
CA GLU A 19 5.09 -8.01 -2.04
C GLU A 19 3.84 -8.48 -1.29
N CYS A 20 3.50 -9.77 -1.37
CA CYS A 20 2.47 -10.36 -0.51
C CYS A 20 2.84 -10.25 0.98
N GLU A 21 4.07 -10.64 1.34
CA GLU A 21 4.55 -10.59 2.72
C GLU A 21 4.62 -9.15 3.26
N ARG A 22 4.97 -8.18 2.41
CA ARG A 22 4.94 -6.76 2.78
C ARG A 22 3.53 -6.28 3.05
N GLY A 23 2.56 -6.68 2.23
CA GLY A 23 1.14 -6.44 2.51
C GLY A 23 0.70 -7.06 3.83
N LEU A 24 1.08 -8.32 4.10
CA LEU A 24 0.76 -9.04 5.33
C LEU A 24 1.29 -8.31 6.56
N ASN A 25 2.58 -7.93 6.54
CA ASN A 25 3.22 -7.19 7.62
C ASN A 25 2.52 -5.85 7.86
N LEU A 26 2.12 -5.16 6.79
CA LEU A 26 1.44 -3.89 6.89
C LEU A 26 0.05 -4.00 7.55
N ILE A 27 -0.71 -5.07 7.24
CA ILE A 27 -1.96 -5.36 7.95
C ILE A 27 -1.67 -5.64 9.43
N ALA A 28 -0.72 -6.54 9.72
CA ALA A 28 -0.39 -6.89 11.10
C ALA A 28 0.01 -5.66 11.93
N GLU A 29 0.88 -4.80 11.40
CA GLU A 29 1.30 -3.56 12.04
C GLU A 29 0.14 -2.57 12.21
N SER A 30 -0.80 -2.50 11.26
CA SER A 30 -1.97 -1.61 11.32
C SER A 30 -2.95 -1.98 12.44
N PHE A 31 -3.00 -3.27 12.79
CA PHE A 31 -3.83 -3.79 13.88
C PHE A 31 -3.04 -4.04 15.17
N GLY A 32 -1.74 -3.70 15.21
CA GLY A 32 -0.87 -3.98 16.36
C GLY A 32 -0.76 -5.47 16.68
N GLY A 33 -0.89 -6.32 15.66
CA GLY A 33 -0.88 -7.77 15.76
C GLY A 33 0.45 -8.39 15.33
N THR A 34 0.54 -9.71 15.51
CA THR A 34 1.67 -10.53 15.08
C THR A 34 1.20 -11.59 14.08
N THR A 35 2.07 -11.98 13.16
CA THR A 35 1.78 -12.99 12.14
C THR A 35 2.20 -14.37 12.61
N ARG A 36 1.35 -15.38 12.40
CA ARG A 36 1.68 -16.80 12.61
C ARG A 36 1.46 -17.55 11.32
N PHE A 37 2.48 -18.28 10.85
CA PHE A 37 2.33 -19.16 9.70
C PHE A 37 1.44 -20.36 10.06
N VAL A 38 0.53 -20.71 9.16
CA VAL A 38 -0.35 -21.88 9.27
C VAL A 38 0.08 -22.91 8.25
N THR A 39 0.35 -24.14 8.71
CA THR A 39 0.77 -25.24 7.84
C THR A 39 -0.23 -25.46 6.72
N ASN A 40 0.24 -25.30 5.49
CA ASN A 40 -0.60 -25.40 4.31
C ASN A 40 0.24 -25.71 3.04
N PRO A 41 -0.37 -25.88 1.86
CA PRO A 41 0.38 -26.11 0.64
C PRO A 41 1.30 -24.92 0.32
N PRO A 42 2.58 -25.16 -0.05
CA PRO A 42 3.58 -24.10 -0.20
C PRO A 42 3.28 -23.13 -1.33
N TYR A 43 2.39 -23.48 -2.25
CA TYR A 43 2.02 -22.62 -3.37
C TYR A 43 1.06 -21.48 -2.96
N MET A 44 0.34 -21.59 -1.85
CA MET A 44 -0.62 -20.59 -1.39
C MET A 44 -0.44 -20.35 0.11
N PRO A 45 0.68 -19.77 0.59
CA PRO A 45 0.96 -19.61 2.02
C PRO A 45 -0.18 -18.94 2.80
N ARG A 46 -0.44 -19.40 4.02
CA ARG A 46 -1.51 -18.89 4.89
C ARG A 46 -0.94 -18.45 6.22
N TYR A 47 -1.44 -17.32 6.69
CA TYR A 47 -1.05 -16.73 7.96
C TYR A 47 -2.29 -16.35 8.76
N GLU A 48 -2.15 -16.37 10.08
CA GLU A 48 -3.08 -15.72 11.00
C GLU A 48 -2.43 -14.45 11.52
N ILE A 49 -3.24 -13.39 11.68
CA ILE A 49 -2.84 -12.18 12.39
C ILE A 49 -3.54 -12.19 13.74
N LEU A 50 -2.74 -12.18 14.81
CA LEU A 50 -3.21 -12.27 16.19
C LEU A 50 -3.06 -10.92 16.90
N ASN A 51 -4.05 -10.55 17.70
CA ASN A 51 -3.97 -9.43 18.65
C ASN A 51 -4.41 -9.93 20.03
N LYS A 52 -3.51 -9.84 21.03
CA LYS A 52 -3.75 -10.36 22.40
C LYS A 52 -4.31 -11.79 22.38
N ASP A 53 -3.67 -12.65 21.59
CA ASP A 53 -4.00 -14.07 21.41
C ASP A 53 -5.33 -14.40 20.71
N ALA A 54 -6.11 -13.39 20.30
CA ALA A 54 -7.27 -13.58 19.45
C ALA A 54 -6.87 -13.49 17.97
N ILE A 55 -7.30 -14.47 17.17
CA ILE A 55 -7.14 -14.44 15.71
C ILE A 55 -8.11 -13.38 15.17
N GLN A 56 -7.56 -12.32 14.59
CA GLN A 56 -8.36 -11.27 13.95
C GLN A 56 -8.55 -11.54 12.47
N PHE A 57 -7.51 -12.06 11.80
CA PHE A 57 -7.51 -12.30 10.37
C PHE A 57 -6.90 -13.65 10.04
N GLU A 58 -7.46 -14.31 9.03
CA GLU A 58 -6.80 -15.35 8.27
C GLU A 58 -6.44 -14.76 6.90
N VAL A 59 -5.19 -14.92 6.48
CA VAL A 59 -4.65 -14.25 5.29
C VAL A 59 -4.00 -15.26 4.37
N GLU A 60 -4.45 -15.33 3.12
CA GLU A 60 -3.80 -16.13 2.06
C GLU A 60 -2.95 -15.25 1.15
N LEU A 61 -1.74 -15.72 0.82
CA LEU A 61 -0.81 -15.04 -0.07
C LEU A 61 -0.89 -15.65 -1.48
N LEU A 62 -1.30 -14.85 -2.45
CA LEU A 62 -1.53 -15.24 -3.83
C LEU A 62 -0.53 -14.54 -4.75
N ALA A 63 0.66 -15.13 -4.86
CA ALA A 63 1.76 -14.55 -5.65
C ALA A 63 1.58 -14.81 -7.16
N GLY A 64 1.85 -13.78 -7.97
CA GLY A 64 1.73 -13.80 -9.42
C GLY A 64 0.30 -13.54 -9.88
N HIS A 65 0.08 -12.34 -10.43
CA HIS A 65 -1.22 -11.89 -10.93
C HIS A 65 -1.80 -12.85 -11.99
N GLY A 66 -3.11 -13.08 -11.93
CA GLY A 66 -3.86 -13.88 -12.91
C GLY A 66 -3.71 -15.41 -12.78
N ARG A 67 -2.99 -15.91 -11.78
CA ARG A 67 -2.77 -17.36 -11.57
C ARG A 67 -3.84 -18.07 -10.73
N TRP A 68 -4.65 -17.30 -10.01
CA TRP A 68 -5.47 -17.81 -8.89
C TRP A 68 -6.97 -17.86 -9.19
N GLY A 69 -7.35 -17.94 -10.46
CA GLY A 69 -8.77 -17.92 -10.89
C GLY A 69 -9.48 -16.57 -10.73
N VAL A 70 -8.89 -15.65 -9.97
CA VAL A 70 -9.28 -14.25 -9.84
C VAL A 70 -8.40 -13.41 -10.76
N ASN A 71 -9.03 -12.78 -11.74
CA ASN A 71 -8.35 -11.82 -12.59
C ASN A 71 -8.70 -10.39 -12.13
N LEU A 72 -7.88 -9.84 -11.24
CA LEU A 72 -7.99 -8.46 -10.78
C LEU A 72 -8.00 -7.46 -11.94
N GLN A 73 -7.38 -7.81 -13.07
CA GLN A 73 -7.44 -6.98 -14.28
C GLN A 73 -8.83 -6.92 -14.89
N ASN A 74 -9.62 -8.01 -14.83
CA ASN A 74 -11.00 -7.98 -15.27
C ASN A 74 -11.84 -7.11 -14.34
N ILE A 75 -11.55 -7.11 -13.03
CA ILE A 75 -12.18 -6.21 -12.07
C ILE A 75 -11.85 -4.75 -12.44
N PHE A 76 -10.58 -4.40 -12.62
CA PHE A 76 -10.20 -3.04 -13.04
C PHE A 76 -10.81 -2.63 -14.39
N GLN A 77 -10.87 -3.52 -15.38
CA GLN A 77 -11.48 -3.26 -16.68
C GLN A 77 -12.98 -3.03 -16.58
N LEU A 78 -13.69 -3.78 -15.73
CA LEU A 78 -15.12 -3.60 -15.49
C LEU A 78 -15.44 -2.20 -14.97
N TYR A 79 -14.50 -1.60 -14.22
CA TYR A 79 -14.62 -0.21 -13.77
C TYR A 79 -13.95 0.82 -14.69
N GLY A 80 -13.53 0.44 -15.91
CA GLY A 80 -13.05 1.39 -16.92
C GLY A 80 -11.59 1.81 -16.79
N ALA A 81 -10.77 1.07 -16.03
CA ALA A 81 -9.35 1.37 -15.91
C ALA A 81 -8.61 1.26 -17.28
N PRO A 82 -7.82 2.28 -17.68
CA PRO A 82 -7.22 2.33 -19.01
C PRO A 82 -5.99 1.43 -19.16
N LEU A 83 -5.32 1.09 -18.05
CA LEU A 83 -4.06 0.35 -18.05
C LEU A 83 -4.21 -1.08 -17.57
N ARG A 84 -3.40 -1.96 -18.15
CA ARG A 84 -3.38 -3.40 -17.89
C ARG A 84 -2.22 -3.80 -16.98
N GLU A 85 -1.96 -3.02 -15.95
CA GLU A 85 -0.92 -3.31 -14.96
C GLU A 85 -1.52 -3.27 -13.56
N ALA A 86 -1.29 -4.31 -12.78
CA ALA A 86 -1.71 -4.38 -11.38
C ALA A 86 -0.66 -3.71 -10.48
N ALA A 87 -1.09 -3.25 -9.30
CA ALA A 87 -0.20 -2.80 -8.26
C ALA A 87 0.65 -3.97 -7.70
N ASP A 88 1.69 -3.65 -6.95
CA ASP A 88 2.58 -4.66 -6.36
C ASP A 88 1.86 -5.60 -5.41
N ALA A 89 0.88 -5.09 -4.65
CA ALA A 89 -0.01 -5.87 -3.80
C ALA A 89 -1.43 -5.31 -3.81
N ILE A 90 -2.43 -6.20 -3.81
CA ILE A 90 -3.84 -5.87 -3.70
C ILE A 90 -4.45 -6.70 -2.58
N ILE A 91 -5.03 -6.02 -1.59
CA ILE A 91 -5.69 -6.66 -0.44
C ILE A 91 -7.17 -6.79 -0.77
N THR A 92 -7.69 -8.01 -0.64
CA THR A 92 -9.11 -8.31 -0.81
C THR A 92 -9.68 -8.99 0.43
N LYS A 93 -10.99 -8.92 0.58
CA LYS A 93 -11.77 -9.60 1.62
C LYS A 93 -12.66 -10.65 0.99
N ILE A 94 -12.70 -11.83 1.60
CA ILE A 94 -13.69 -12.86 1.24
C ILE A 94 -15.01 -12.49 1.91
N THR A 95 -16.05 -12.34 1.10
CA THR A 95 -17.42 -12.07 1.54
C THR A 95 -18.12 -13.36 1.97
N GLU A 96 -19.30 -13.23 2.61
CA GLU A 96 -20.13 -14.37 3.01
C GLU A 96 -20.59 -15.23 1.82
N GLN A 97 -20.61 -14.65 0.61
CA GLN A 97 -20.99 -15.32 -0.63
C GLN A 97 -19.79 -15.96 -1.36
N ASP A 98 -18.63 -16.07 -0.70
CA ASP A 98 -17.39 -16.61 -1.28
C ASP A 98 -16.91 -15.83 -2.52
N THR A 99 -17.17 -14.52 -2.53
CA THR A 99 -16.66 -13.59 -3.56
C THR A 99 -15.62 -12.65 -2.95
N GLU A 100 -14.74 -12.11 -3.79
CA GLU A 100 -13.69 -11.18 -3.36
C GLU A 100 -14.09 -9.71 -3.55
N GLU A 101 -14.03 -8.95 -2.46
CA GLU A 101 -14.13 -7.49 -2.44
C GLU A 101 -12.72 -6.88 -2.42
N VAL A 102 -12.42 -5.97 -3.34
CA VAL A 102 -11.12 -5.27 -3.36
C VAL A 102 -11.13 -4.12 -2.36
N LEU A 103 -10.19 -4.14 -1.41
CA LEU A 103 -10.12 -3.14 -0.33
C LEU A 103 -9.13 -2.01 -0.64
N VAL A 104 -7.91 -2.36 -1.03
CA VAL A 104 -6.83 -1.39 -1.29
C VAL A 104 -5.75 -2.00 -2.18
N ALA A 105 -5.22 -1.17 -3.07
CA ALA A 105 -4.04 -1.44 -3.87
C ALA A 105 -2.83 -0.71 -3.27
N ILE A 106 -1.69 -1.38 -3.23
CA ILE A 106 -0.45 -0.88 -2.66
C ILE A 106 0.67 -1.06 -3.66
N GLU A 107 1.40 0.03 -3.87
CA GLU A 107 2.62 0.06 -4.65
C GLU A 107 3.78 0.37 -3.74
N PHE A 108 4.87 -0.35 -3.94
CA PHE A 108 6.05 -0.24 -3.12
C PHE A 108 7.27 0.13 -3.96
N SER A 109 8.00 1.16 -3.54
CA SER A 109 9.23 1.55 -4.21
C SER A 109 10.31 2.00 -3.24
N SER A 110 11.37 1.19 -3.15
CA SER A 110 12.63 1.56 -2.49
C SER A 110 13.63 2.19 -3.46
N ALA A 111 13.22 2.48 -4.70
CA ALA A 111 14.07 3.18 -5.64
C ALA A 111 14.26 4.62 -5.14
N LEU A 112 15.47 5.16 -5.29
CA LEU A 112 15.68 6.59 -5.15
C LEU A 112 14.66 7.31 -6.05
N PRO A 113 13.97 8.36 -5.57
CA PRO A 113 12.98 9.07 -6.35
C PRO A 113 13.63 9.75 -7.56
N ALA A 114 13.79 9.00 -8.64
CA ALA A 114 14.26 9.44 -9.94
C ALA A 114 13.02 9.53 -10.85
N GLY A 115 12.73 10.75 -11.31
CA GLY A 115 11.40 11.18 -11.78
C GLY A 115 10.69 10.26 -12.77
N ASN A 116 11.41 9.55 -13.65
CA ASN A 116 10.77 8.69 -14.65
C ASN A 116 10.14 7.42 -14.02
N ASN A 117 10.83 6.79 -13.06
CA ASN A 117 10.34 5.58 -12.42
C ASN A 117 9.11 5.86 -11.55
N ALA A 118 9.10 7.01 -10.87
CA ALA A 118 7.95 7.45 -10.09
C ALA A 118 6.76 7.81 -11.00
N TRP A 119 7.02 8.44 -12.15
CA TRP A 119 5.97 8.81 -13.11
C TRP A 119 5.30 7.61 -13.78
N GLN A 120 6.04 6.57 -14.12
CA GLN A 120 5.50 5.35 -14.74
C GLN A 120 4.44 4.65 -13.88
N ARG A 121 4.47 4.85 -12.55
CA ARG A 121 3.52 4.26 -11.59
C ARG A 121 2.18 5.00 -11.51
N ASN A 122 2.12 6.26 -11.95
CA ASN A 122 0.88 7.02 -11.97
C ASN A 122 -0.22 6.36 -12.80
N GLY A 123 0.16 5.60 -13.82
CA GLY A 123 -0.79 4.85 -14.62
C GLY A 123 -1.61 3.86 -13.79
N ARG A 124 -0.95 3.10 -12.92
CA ARG A 124 -1.60 2.13 -12.01
C ARG A 124 -2.44 2.82 -10.95
N ALA A 125 -1.95 3.95 -10.44
CA ALA A 125 -2.67 4.79 -9.50
C ALA A 125 -3.98 5.33 -10.09
N LEU A 126 -3.92 5.87 -11.31
CA LEU A 126 -5.08 6.38 -12.04
C LEU A 126 -6.08 5.26 -12.38
N ALA A 127 -5.60 4.08 -12.76
CA ALA A 127 -6.43 2.89 -12.97
C ALA A 127 -7.22 2.52 -11.71
N CYS A 128 -6.57 2.49 -10.55
CA CYS A 128 -7.23 2.24 -9.27
C CYS A 128 -8.23 3.34 -8.92
N ALA A 129 -7.85 4.61 -9.13
CA ALA A 129 -8.72 5.74 -8.82
C ALA A 129 -10.00 5.75 -9.67
N ILE A 130 -9.89 5.50 -10.99
CA ILE A 130 -11.05 5.34 -11.88
C ILE A 130 -11.93 4.17 -11.42
N ALA A 131 -11.31 3.10 -10.92
CA ALA A 131 -12.01 1.95 -10.40
C ALA A 131 -12.62 2.13 -8.99
N GLY A 132 -12.47 3.31 -8.38
CA GLY A 132 -12.93 3.59 -7.02
C GLY A 132 -12.14 2.83 -5.93
N ILE A 133 -10.97 2.31 -6.27
CA ILE A 133 -10.15 1.49 -5.36
C ILE A 133 -9.08 2.37 -4.71
N PRO A 134 -9.02 2.40 -3.36
CA PRO A 134 -7.95 3.08 -2.64
C PRO A 134 -6.56 2.61 -3.11
N TYR A 135 -5.64 3.56 -3.29
CA TYR A 135 -4.28 3.32 -3.74
C TYR A 135 -3.26 4.04 -2.86
N LEU A 136 -2.28 3.28 -2.34
CA LEU A 136 -1.18 3.81 -1.54
C LEU A 136 0.15 3.56 -2.22
N TYR A 137 0.92 4.63 -2.47
CA TYR A 137 2.27 4.53 -3.02
C TYR A 137 3.34 4.70 -1.94
N TYR A 138 3.86 3.61 -1.40
CA TYR A 138 4.94 3.62 -0.43
C TYR A 138 6.27 3.91 -1.09
N THR A 139 6.93 5.00 -0.67
CA THR A 139 8.24 5.37 -1.19
C THR A 139 9.11 6.06 -0.14
N GLU A 140 10.41 6.08 -0.39
CA GLU A 140 11.39 6.66 0.51
C GLU A 140 11.74 8.10 0.13
N ILE A 141 12.01 8.94 1.14
CA ILE A 141 12.54 10.29 0.97
C ILE A 141 13.94 10.41 1.58
N GLY A 142 14.78 11.25 0.96
CA GLY A 142 16.10 11.58 1.49
C GLY A 142 17.18 10.54 1.19
N GLY A 143 16.93 9.62 0.25
CA GLY A 143 17.97 8.71 -0.22
C GLY A 143 19.07 9.45 -0.98
N VAL A 144 20.27 8.87 -1.02
CA VAL A 144 21.45 9.49 -1.65
C VAL A 144 21.89 8.72 -2.89
N GLU A 145 22.22 9.45 -3.95
CA GLU A 145 22.97 8.91 -5.09
C GLU A 145 24.45 8.82 -4.72
N LEU A 146 25.06 7.71 -5.09
CA LEU A 146 26.48 7.48 -4.94
C LEU A 146 27.21 7.68 -6.26
N ASP A 147 28.47 8.11 -6.22
CA ASP A 147 29.35 8.15 -7.38
C ASP A 147 30.03 6.79 -7.66
N GLU A 148 30.95 6.77 -8.62
CA GLU A 148 31.71 5.57 -9.00
C GLU A 148 32.59 5.01 -7.87
N ASN A 149 32.96 5.84 -6.89
CA ASN A 149 33.76 5.48 -5.72
C ASN A 149 32.90 5.13 -4.50
N ARG A 150 31.56 5.10 -4.66
CA ARG A 150 30.56 4.93 -3.59
C ARG A 150 30.53 6.07 -2.57
N GLU A 151 31.00 7.26 -2.95
CA GLU A 151 30.85 8.46 -2.14
C GLU A 151 29.52 9.15 -2.43
N ILE A 152 29.01 9.92 -1.46
CA ILE A 152 27.72 10.61 -1.60
C ILE A 152 27.85 11.73 -2.64
N LYS A 153 27.11 11.59 -3.74
CA LYS A 153 27.06 12.56 -4.82
C LYS A 153 25.99 13.62 -4.59
N ALA A 154 24.75 13.20 -4.32
CA ALA A 154 23.63 14.11 -4.09
C ALA A 154 22.44 13.42 -3.39
N PRO A 155 21.68 14.12 -2.54
CA PRO A 155 20.38 13.64 -2.11
C PRO A 155 19.38 13.67 -3.26
N ARG A 156 18.45 12.71 -3.26
CA ARG A 156 17.36 12.62 -4.23
C ARG A 156 16.02 12.80 -3.51
N PHE A 157 15.19 13.66 -4.10
CA PHE A 157 13.87 14.00 -3.60
C PHE A 157 12.81 13.69 -4.67
N PRO A 158 11.58 13.33 -4.26
CA PRO A 158 10.46 13.20 -5.18
C PRO A 158 10.27 14.47 -6.00
N ASN A 159 10.03 14.32 -7.30
CA ASN A 159 9.58 15.42 -8.14
C ASN A 159 8.17 15.83 -7.68
N PRO A 160 7.92 17.08 -7.25
CA PRO A 160 6.63 17.53 -6.74
C PRO A 160 5.43 17.28 -7.66
N ILE A 161 5.65 17.18 -8.98
CA ILE A 161 4.57 16.86 -9.94
C ILE A 161 3.96 15.47 -9.68
N VAL A 162 4.74 14.54 -9.12
CA VAL A 162 4.29 13.19 -8.81
C VAL A 162 3.30 13.21 -7.64
N PRO A 163 3.62 13.65 -6.41
CA PRO A 163 2.63 13.76 -5.35
C PRO A 163 1.45 14.67 -5.72
N PHE A 164 1.66 15.70 -6.54
CA PHE A 164 0.58 16.53 -7.05
C PHE A 164 -0.41 15.76 -7.94
N SER A 165 0.06 14.85 -8.81
CA SER A 165 -0.83 14.04 -9.65
C SER A 165 -1.67 13.07 -8.81
N TYR A 166 -1.09 12.46 -7.77
CA TYR A 166 -1.81 11.63 -6.80
C TYR A 166 -2.91 12.40 -6.05
N LEU A 167 -2.57 13.59 -5.52
CA LEU A 167 -3.54 14.48 -4.88
C LEU A 167 -4.69 14.86 -5.81
N THR A 168 -4.36 15.23 -7.05
CA THR A 168 -5.35 15.62 -8.05
C THR A 168 -6.26 14.45 -8.41
N ALA A 169 -5.70 13.26 -8.61
CA ALA A 169 -6.48 12.04 -8.86
C ALA A 169 -7.42 11.74 -7.67
N SER A 170 -6.91 11.84 -6.44
CA SER A 170 -7.73 11.64 -5.23
C SER A 170 -8.94 12.58 -5.19
N GLN A 171 -8.72 13.85 -5.53
CA GLN A 171 -9.78 14.86 -5.52
C GLN A 171 -10.79 14.68 -6.66
N ILE A 172 -10.32 14.39 -7.88
CA ILE A 172 -11.19 14.24 -9.06
C ILE A 172 -12.09 13.01 -8.94
N TYR A 173 -11.54 11.88 -8.49
CA TYR A 173 -12.27 10.62 -8.43
C TYR A 173 -12.92 10.36 -7.06
N GLY A 174 -12.68 11.21 -6.06
CA GLY A 174 -13.26 11.05 -4.72
C GLY A 174 -12.78 9.79 -3.99
N VAL A 175 -11.56 9.35 -4.28
CA VAL A 175 -10.95 8.10 -3.77
C VAL A 175 -9.60 8.41 -3.13
N LEU A 176 -9.17 7.60 -2.17
CA LEU A 176 -7.83 7.74 -1.60
C LEU A 176 -6.78 7.25 -2.61
N CYS A 177 -5.93 8.15 -3.12
CA CYS A 177 -4.87 7.83 -4.06
C CYS A 177 -3.64 8.67 -3.72
N LEU A 178 -2.84 8.25 -2.73
CA LEU A 178 -1.82 9.11 -2.10
C LEU A 178 -0.48 8.39 -1.92
N PRO A 179 0.64 9.13 -2.00
CA PRO A 179 1.93 8.60 -1.59
C PRO A 179 2.04 8.51 -0.07
N VAL A 180 2.82 7.54 0.38
CA VAL A 180 3.21 7.34 1.78
C VAL A 180 4.72 7.39 1.85
N TYR A 181 5.24 8.45 2.47
CA TYR A 181 6.67 8.63 2.60
C TYR A 181 7.21 8.00 3.87
N SER A 182 8.32 7.27 3.74
CA SER A 182 9.20 6.84 4.82
C SER A 182 10.58 7.48 4.65
N ALA A 183 11.35 7.59 5.73
CA ALA A 183 12.72 8.09 5.63
C ALA A 183 13.62 6.99 5.05
N SER A 184 14.39 7.29 4.01
CA SER A 184 15.35 6.34 3.46
C SER A 184 16.36 5.91 4.53
N PRO A 185 16.77 4.63 4.58
CA PRO A 185 17.82 4.16 5.49
C PRO A 185 19.11 4.98 5.36
N SER A 186 19.41 5.42 4.14
CA SER A 186 20.61 6.23 3.80
C SER A 186 20.47 7.73 4.11
N SER A 187 19.30 8.20 4.56
CA SER A 187 19.08 9.61 4.84
C SER A 187 19.86 10.09 6.06
N SER A 188 20.52 11.24 5.91
CA SER A 188 21.16 11.95 7.02
C SER A 188 20.14 12.47 8.04
N SER A 189 20.59 12.74 9.27
CA SER A 189 19.74 13.27 10.36
C SER A 189 19.11 14.62 10.00
N ASN A 190 19.83 15.49 9.30
CA ASN A 190 19.32 16.78 8.86
C ASN A 190 18.14 16.62 7.89
N ILE A 191 18.28 15.78 6.87
CA ILE A 191 17.20 15.51 5.90
C ILE A 191 16.00 14.84 6.57
N ARG A 192 16.22 13.91 7.52
CA ARG A 192 15.13 13.31 8.30
C ARG A 192 14.35 14.36 9.09
N SER A 193 15.05 15.32 9.70
CA SER A 193 14.42 16.43 10.42
C SER A 193 13.60 17.30 9.46
N GLN A 194 14.19 17.68 8.32
CA GLN A 194 13.56 18.52 7.30
C GLN A 194 12.23 17.93 6.78
N PHE A 195 12.19 16.62 6.50
CA PHE A 195 11.01 15.95 5.95
C PHE A 195 10.14 15.24 6.99
N SER A 196 10.38 15.48 8.28
CA SER A 196 9.65 14.81 9.37
C SER A 196 8.13 15.02 9.29
N SER A 197 7.68 16.19 8.82
CA SER A 197 6.25 16.51 8.60
C SER A 197 5.59 15.64 7.53
N VAL A 198 6.35 15.23 6.50
CA VAL A 198 5.88 14.48 5.32
C VAL A 198 5.83 12.96 5.58
N ILE A 199 6.60 12.45 6.56
CA ILE A 199 6.61 11.02 6.88
C ILE A 199 5.23 10.56 7.34
N GLY A 200 4.64 9.58 6.63
CA GLY A 200 3.23 9.20 6.77
C GLY A 200 2.98 7.74 7.10
N VAL A 201 4.00 6.96 7.43
CA VAL A 201 3.87 5.50 7.64
C VAL A 201 2.83 5.16 8.72
N ASN A 202 2.79 5.88 9.83
CA ASN A 202 1.83 5.63 10.91
C ASN A 202 0.41 6.05 10.52
N ASP A 203 0.25 7.16 9.80
CA ASP A 203 -1.05 7.60 9.29
C ASP A 203 -1.59 6.61 8.25
N ALA A 204 -0.72 6.08 7.40
CA ALA A 204 -1.09 5.06 6.43
C ALA A 204 -1.55 3.75 7.09
N LYS A 205 -0.92 3.34 8.20
CA LYS A 205 -1.41 2.20 9.02
C LYS A 205 -2.83 2.43 9.54
N GLN A 206 -3.10 3.64 10.05
CA GLN A 206 -4.47 4.00 10.48
C GLN A 206 -5.45 4.00 9.31
N VAL A 207 -5.04 4.49 8.14
CA VAL A 207 -5.86 4.43 6.92
C VAL A 207 -6.16 2.99 6.52
N ILE A 208 -5.16 2.11 6.46
CA ILE A 208 -5.33 0.70 6.09
C ILE A 208 -6.27 0.00 7.06
N ARG A 209 -6.08 0.24 8.36
CA ARG A 209 -6.99 -0.25 9.38
C ARG A 209 -8.43 0.17 9.10
N HIS A 210 -8.69 1.46 8.91
CA HIS A 210 -10.05 1.94 8.67
C HIS A 210 -10.63 1.48 7.32
N ILE A 211 -9.80 1.28 6.29
CA ILE A 211 -10.24 0.66 5.03
C ILE A 211 -10.72 -0.77 5.28
N ILE A 212 -9.94 -1.59 6.00
CA ILE A 212 -10.29 -3.00 6.29
C ILE A 212 -11.52 -3.09 7.21
N GLU A 213 -11.68 -2.16 8.14
CA GLU A 213 -12.86 -2.05 9.01
C GLU A 213 -14.10 -1.46 8.28
N GLY A 214 -13.95 -0.97 7.05
CA GLY A 214 -15.04 -0.39 6.25
C GLY A 214 -15.49 1.00 6.72
N ASN A 215 -14.63 1.73 7.43
CA ASN A 215 -14.96 2.98 8.13
C ASN A 215 -13.91 4.09 7.92
N LEU A 216 -13.35 4.23 6.70
CA LEU A 216 -12.34 5.25 6.38
C LEU A 216 -12.81 6.66 6.80
N SER A 217 -12.26 7.15 7.90
CA SER A 217 -12.61 8.45 8.45
C SER A 217 -11.99 9.59 7.64
N SER A 218 -12.70 10.72 7.54
CA SER A 218 -12.14 11.94 6.96
C SER A 218 -10.87 12.40 7.68
N GLN A 219 -10.73 12.12 8.98
CA GLN A 219 -9.53 12.44 9.75
C GLN A 219 -8.31 11.68 9.23
N SER A 220 -8.40 10.36 9.08
CA SER A 220 -7.28 9.53 8.57
C SER A 220 -6.95 9.85 7.11
N TYR A 221 -7.98 10.07 6.28
CA TYR A 221 -7.79 10.53 4.92
C TYR A 221 -7.03 11.87 4.87
N ASN A 222 -7.50 12.87 5.62
CA ASN A 222 -6.91 14.20 5.63
C ASN A 222 -5.49 14.22 6.20
N ALA A 223 -5.17 13.31 7.13
CA ALA A 223 -3.81 13.19 7.66
C ALA A 223 -2.78 12.88 6.55
N LEU A 224 -3.08 11.96 5.63
CA LEU A 224 -2.21 11.67 4.48
C LEU A 224 -2.23 12.79 3.43
N VAL A 225 -3.39 13.41 3.20
CA VAL A 225 -3.50 14.56 2.28
C VAL A 225 -2.59 15.69 2.72
N LEU A 226 -2.64 16.07 4.01
CA LEU A 226 -1.80 17.16 4.53
C LEU A 226 -0.31 16.87 4.33
N LYS A 227 0.13 15.64 4.57
CA LYS A 227 1.52 15.24 4.34
C LYS A 227 1.94 15.35 2.88
N THR A 228 1.05 14.97 1.98
CA THR A 228 1.31 15.06 0.55
C THR A 228 1.29 16.53 0.09
N MET A 229 0.42 17.36 0.67
CA MET A 229 0.39 18.81 0.46
C MET A 229 1.70 19.48 0.90
N GLU A 230 2.30 19.08 2.02
CA GLU A 230 3.62 19.58 2.44
C GLU A 230 4.74 19.20 1.46
N MET A 231 4.59 18.10 0.69
CA MET A 231 5.58 17.69 -0.31
C MET A 231 5.51 18.51 -1.62
N VAL A 232 4.39 19.20 -1.86
CA VAL A 232 4.16 20.00 -3.08
C VAL A 232 4.25 21.51 -2.86
N ARG A 233 4.43 21.95 -1.60
CA ARG A 233 4.66 23.35 -1.23
C ARG A 233 6.12 23.72 -1.32
#